data_AF-A0A7C7RH02-F1
#
_entry.id   AF-A0A7C7RH02-F1
#
_cell.length_a   1.000
_cell.length_b   1.000
_cell.length_c   1.000
_cell.angle_alpha   90.00
_cell.angle_beta   90.00
_cell.angle_gamma   90.00
#
_symmetry.space_group_name_H-M   'P 1'
#
loop_
_entity.id
_entity.type
_entity.pdbx_description
1 polymer ?
#
loop_
_entity_poly.entity_id
_entity_poly.type
_entity_poly.pdbx_seq_one_letter_code
_entity_poly.pdbx_strand_id
1 'polypeptide(L)' 'MHCTLAPLLYISGLKHLKAQHAAIIGYIEPLAAVCLGLFLAHESPSSTIWFGGAAIIISGTIIARLKKRT' A
#
# COMPACT_ATOMS: atom_id res chain seq x y z
N MET A 1 19.12 2.14 -18.20
CA MET A 1 18.90 2.22 -16.74
C MET A 1 17.88 3.32 -16.45
N HIS A 2 16.58 3.05 -16.55
CA HIS A 2 15.55 4.11 -16.41
C HIS A 2 14.59 3.92 -15.20
N CYS A 3 14.60 2.75 -14.55
CA CYS A 3 13.70 2.42 -13.44
C CYS A 3 14.43 2.14 -12.10
N THR A 4 15.70 2.54 -11.95
CA THR A 4 16.45 2.28 -10.71
C THR A 4 16.15 3.30 -9.61
N LEU A 5 15.65 4.49 -9.96
CA LEU A 5 15.39 5.56 -9.00
C LEU A 5 14.28 5.19 -7.99
N ALA A 6 13.19 4.59 -8.45
CA ALA A 6 12.08 4.18 -7.59
C ALA A 6 12.50 3.17 -6.51
N PRO A 7 13.13 2.02 -6.84
CA PRO A 7 13.59 1.07 -5.82
C PRO A 7 14.70 1.64 -4.92
N LEU A 8 15.56 2.52 -5.43
CA LEU A 8 16.58 3.20 -4.60
C LEU A 8 15.95 4.12 -3.55
N LEU A 9 14.97 4.94 -3.95
CA LEU A 9 14.22 5.79 -3.03
C LEU A 9 13.41 4.97 -2.02
N TYR A 10 12.77 3.89 -2.48
CA TYR A 10 12.02 2.97 -1.62
C TYR A 10 12.92 2.38 -0.54
N ILE A 11 14.03 1.72 -0.92
CA ILE A 11 14.95 1.10 0.03
C ILE A 11 15.60 2.15 0.96
N SER A 12 15.95 3.33 0.44
CA SER A 12 16.48 4.43 1.25
C SER A 12 15.48 4.91 2.31
N GLY A 13 14.20 5.05 1.94
CA GLY A 13 13.12 5.42 2.86
C GLY A 13 12.86 4.34 3.91
N LEU A 14 12.90 3.05 3.52
CA LEU A 14 12.69 1.93 4.44
C LEU A 14 13.69 1.90 5.59
N LYS A 15 14.95 2.33 5.38
CA LYS A 15 15.97 2.40 6.44
C LYS A 15 15.60 3.33 7.60
N HIS A 16 14.68 4.26 7.38
CA HIS A 16 14.26 5.27 8.36
C HIS A 16 12.88 4.99 8.97
N LEU A 17 12.22 3.91 8.56
CA LEU A 17 10.87 3.56 8.99
C LEU A 17 10.87 2.29 9.84
N LYS A 18 10.03 2.25 10.88
CA LYS A 18 9.74 1.00 11.60
C LYS A 18 9.08 0.00 10.64
N ALA A 19 9.40 -1.28 10.78
CA ALA A 19 8.88 -2.35 9.92
C ALA A 19 7.34 -2.32 9.73
N GLN A 20 6.58 -1.98 10.78
CA GLN A 20 5.13 -1.86 10.68
C GLN A 20 4.66 -0.72 9.76
N HIS A 21 5.39 0.40 9.70
CA HIS A 21 5.06 1.51 8.80
C HIS A 21 5.47 1.17 7.37
N ALA A 22 6.62 0.51 7.18
CA ALA A 22 7.06 -0.01 5.89
C ALA A 22 6.00 -0.91 5.24
N ALA A 23 5.40 -1.82 6.01
CA ALA A 23 4.32 -2.68 5.53
C ALA A 23 3.09 -1.89 5.05
N ILE A 24 2.73 -0.80 5.75
CA ILE A 24 1.63 0.08 5.34
C ILE A 24 1.96 0.83 4.05
N ILE A 25 3.19 1.32 3.89
CA ILE A 25 3.65 1.95 2.64
C ILE A 25 3.55 0.95 1.48
N GLY A 26 3.85 -0.33 1.69
CA GLY A 26 3.68 -1.37 0.67
C GLY A 26 2.24 -1.54 0.17
N TYR A 27 1.23 -1.22 0.99
CA TYR A 27 -0.18 -1.25 0.55
C TYR A 27 -0.54 -0.18 -0.48
N ILE A 28 0.33 0.81 -0.73
CA ILE A 28 0.13 1.79 -1.81
C ILE A 28 0.14 1.10 -3.18
N GLU A 29 0.94 0.04 -3.39
CA GLU A 29 1.00 -0.66 -4.68
C GLU A 29 -0.36 -1.25 -5.11
N PRO A 30 -1.01 -2.12 -4.32
CA PRO A 30 -2.32 -2.66 -4.69
C PRO A 30 -3.39 -1.57 -4.78
N LEU A 31 -3.32 -0.51 -3.98
CA LEU A 31 -4.26 0.61 -4.07
C LEU A 31 -4.08 1.40 -5.37
N ALA A 32 -2.84 1.73 -5.74
CA ALA A 32 -2.52 2.43 -6.96
C ALA A 32 -2.90 1.59 -8.19
N ALA A 33 -2.67 0.28 -8.16
CA ALA A 33 -3.08 -0.62 -9.22
C ALA A 33 -4.60 -0.57 -9.44
N VAL A 34 -5.41 -0.61 -8.37
CA VAL A 34 -6.88 -0.50 -8.46
C VAL A 34 -7.30 0.87 -8.98
N CYS A 35 -6.70 1.95 -8.49
CA CYS A 35 -6.99 3.31 -8.98
C CYS A 35 -6.66 3.46 -10.46
N LEU A 36 -5.49 2.98 -10.89
CA LEU A 36 -5.08 3.04 -12.30
C LEU A 36 -5.99 2.18 -13.18
N GLY A 37 -6.37 0.97 -12.72
CA GLY A 37 -7.33 0.12 -13.43
C GLY A 37 -8.69 0.79 -13.61
N LEU A 38 -9.21 1.43 -12.56
CA LEU A 38 -10.47 2.18 -12.59
C LEU A 38 -10.42 3.39 -13.52
N PHE A 39 -9.39 4.23 -13.41
CA PHE A 39 -9.35 5.53 -14.09
C PHE A 39 -8.75 5.50 -15.50
N LEU A 40 -7.75 4.65 -15.75
CA LEU A 40 -7.07 4.58 -17.05
C LEU A 40 -7.57 3.41 -17.89
N ALA A 41 -7.77 2.24 -17.27
CA ALA A 41 -8.22 1.05 -17.99
C ALA A 41 -9.75 0.91 -18.04
N HIS A 42 -10.49 1.75 -17.30
CA HIS A 42 -11.95 1.70 -17.16
C HIS A 42 -12.47 0.32 -16.72
N GLU A 43 -11.66 -0.43 -15.96
CA GLU A 43 -12.01 -1.75 -15.45
C GLU A 43 -12.91 -1.63 -14.22
N SER A 44 -13.88 -2.54 -14.10
CA SER A 44 -14.71 -2.64 -12.90
C SER A 44 -14.10 -3.63 -11.91
N PRO A 45 -13.76 -3.21 -10.68
CA PRO A 45 -13.15 -4.10 -9.70
C PRO A 45 -14.10 -5.23 -9.34
N SER A 46 -13.59 -6.46 -9.46
CA SER A 46 -14.31 -7.66 -9.02
C SER A 46 -14.55 -7.66 -7.51
N SER A 47 -15.51 -8.46 -7.04
CA SER A 47 -15.85 -8.61 -5.62
C SER A 47 -14.65 -9.02 -4.75
N THR A 48 -13.69 -9.75 -5.33
CA THR A 48 -12.43 -10.12 -4.65
C THR A 48 -11.52 -8.92 -4.38
N ILE A 49 -11.47 -7.95 -5.29
CA ILE A 49 -10.70 -6.70 -5.12
C ILE A 49 -11.30 -5.88 -3.98
N TRP A 50 -12.63 -5.82 -3.89
CA TRP A 50 -13.33 -5.17 -2.78
C TRP A 50 -13.01 -5.80 -1.43
N PHE A 51 -13.01 -7.14 -1.36
CA PHE A 51 -12.63 -7.86 -0.14
C PHE A 51 -11.17 -7.61 0.26
N GLY A 52 -10.25 -7.65 -0.70
CA GLY A 52 -8.84 -7.33 -0.49
C GLY A 52 -8.63 -5.89 -0.02
N GLY A 53 -9.32 -4.93 -0.63
CA GLY A 53 -9.29 -3.52 -0.23
C GLY A 53 -9.80 -3.30 1.19
N ALA A 54 -10.90 -3.96 1.56
CA ALA A 54 -11.42 -3.93 2.93
C ALA A 54 -10.40 -4.49 3.94
N ALA A 55 -9.75 -5.61 3.61
CA ALA A 55 -8.72 -6.21 4.45
C ALA A 55 -7.50 -5.28 4.67
N ILE A 56 -7.07 -4.55 3.62
CA ILE A 56 -6.00 -3.56 3.72
C ILE A 56 -6.37 -2.42 4.69
N ILE A 57 -7.58 -1.86 4.56
CA ILE A 57 -8.04 -0.78 5.46
C ILE A 57 -8.14 -1.29 6.90
N ILE A 58 -8.70 -2.48 7.12
CA ILE A 58 -8.80 -3.09 8.45
C ILE A 58 -7.40 -3.27 9.06
N SER A 59 -6.46 -3.88 8.34
CA SER A 59 -5.08 -4.06 8.79
C SER A 59 -4.42 -2.72 9.16
N GLY A 60 -4.53 -1.71 8.30
CA GLY A 60 -4.00 -0.38 8.56
C GLY A 60 -4.59 0.26 9.83
N THR A 61 -5.89 0.11 10.05
CA THR A 61 -6.55 0.64 11.26
C THR A 61 -6.09 -0.07 12.53
N ILE A 62 -5.90 -1.40 12.48
CA ILE A 62 -5.40 -2.18 13.63
C ILE A 62 -4.00 -1.71 14.01
N ILE A 63 -3.09 -1.59 13.04
CA ILE A 63 -1.71 -1.15 13.27
C ILE A 63 -1.68 0.28 13.82
N ALA A 64 -2.49 1.19 13.27
CA ALA A 64 -2.59 2.57 13.75
C ALA A 64 -3.09 2.64 15.20
N ARG A 65 -4.02 1.76 15.59
CA ARG A 65 -4.55 1.67 16.96
C ARG A 65 -3.54 1.06 17.94
N LEU A 66 -2.78 0.06 17.51
CA LEU A 66 -1.72 -0.56 18.32
C LEU A 66 -0.63 0.46 18.69
N LYS A 67 -0.22 1.33 17.75
CA LYS A 67 0.76 2.39 18.01
C LYS A 67 0.31 3.41 19.05
N LYS A 68 -1.01 3.61 19.22
CA LYS A 68 -1.58 4.59 20.16
C LYS A 68 -1.60 4.11 21.63
N ARG A 69 -1.27 2.84 21.87
CA ARG A 69 -1.30 2.19 23.21
C ARG A 69 0.09 2.04 23.87
N THR A 70 1.16 2.39 23.16
CA THR A 70 2.55 2.51 23.65
C THR A 70 2.97 3.96 23.60
#